data_AF-A0A924FV15-F1
#
_entry.id   AF-A0A924FV15-F1
#
_cell.length_a   1.000
_cell.length_b   1.000
_cell.length_c   1.000
_cell.angle_alpha   90.00
_cell.angle_beta   90.00
_cell.angle_gamma   90.00
#
_symmetry.space_group_name_H-M   'P 1'
#
loop_
_entity.id
_entity.type
_entity.pdbx_description
1 polymer ?
#
loop_
_entity_poly.entity_id
_entity_poly.type
_entity_poly.pdbx_seq_one_letter_code
_entity_poly.pdbx_strand_id
1 'polypeptide(L)' 'YNGGKGMMRKDDHQFFQPMYIASFGERTDKEPFDEEKTGWGWKLAAKIETAQTMLPTTCKMDRP' A
#
# COMPACT_ATOMS: atom_id res chain seq x y z
N TYR A 1 -9.35 -5.48 4.01
CA TYR A 1 -8.88 -4.11 4.35
C TYR A 1 -9.59 -3.10 3.46
N ASN A 2 -9.98 -1.92 3.97
CA ASN A 2 -10.69 -0.89 3.19
C ASN A 2 -9.75 0.12 2.50
N GLY A 3 -8.46 -0.21 2.34
CA GLY A 3 -7.45 0.67 1.73
C GLY A 3 -6.96 1.83 2.60
N GLY A 4 -7.70 2.21 3.66
CA GLY A 4 -7.40 3.37 4.48
C GLY A 4 -7.78 4.69 3.80
N LYS A 5 -7.47 5.82 4.45
CA LYS A 5 -7.71 7.16 3.89
C LYS A 5 -6.61 7.50 2.88
N GLY A 6 -6.99 7.98 1.70
CA GLY A 6 -6.07 8.48 0.68
C GLY A 6 -6.31 9.94 0.33
N MET A 7 -5.29 10.59 -0.23
CA MET A 7 -5.35 11.97 -0.73
C MET A 7 -4.58 12.11 -2.04
N MET A 8 -4.97 13.06 -2.87
CA MET A 8 -4.28 13.38 -4.12
C MET A 8 -3.49 14.68 -3.95
N ARG A 9 -2.17 14.64 -4.15
CA ARG A 9 -1.34 15.85 -4.07
C ARG A 9 -1.60 16.71 -5.30
N LYS A 10 -1.98 17.97 -5.07
CA LYS A 10 -2.29 18.93 -6.13
C LYS A 10 -1.09 19.26 -7.04
N ASP A 11 0.14 19.17 -6.51
CA ASP A 11 1.35 19.68 -7.17
C ASP A 11 1.80 18.82 -8.36
N ASP A 12 1.50 17.51 -8.32
CA ASP A 12 1.90 16.54 -9.34
C ASP A 12 0.90 15.40 -9.56
N HIS A 13 -0.29 15.47 -8.98
CA HIS A 13 -1.32 14.42 -9.04
C HIS A 13 -0.82 13.03 -8.60
N GLN A 14 0.13 12.99 -7.66
CA GLN A 14 0.47 11.74 -6.98
C GLN A 14 -0.60 11.40 -5.93
N PHE A 15 -1.17 10.20 -6.02
CA PHE A 15 -2.05 9.66 -4.99
C PHE A 15 -1.25 9.07 -3.85
N PHE A 16 -1.69 9.36 -2.63
CA PHE A 16 -1.04 8.96 -1.40
C PHE A 16 -2.01 8.20 -0.51
N GLN A 17 -1.60 7.01 -0.08
CA GLN A 17 -2.33 6.12 0.83
C GLN A 17 -1.33 5.32 1.68
N PRO A 18 -1.76 4.70 2.80
CA PRO A 18 -0.86 3.86 3.59
C PRO A 18 -0.28 2.72 2.75
N MET A 19 1.01 2.45 2.94
CA MET A 19 1.70 1.35 2.26
C MET A 19 1.72 0.12 3.16
N TYR A 20 1.29 -1.02 2.64
CA TYR A 20 1.29 -2.30 3.34
C TYR A 20 2.37 -3.20 2.75
N ILE A 21 3.27 -3.69 3.58
CA ILE A 21 4.29 -4.66 3.20
C ILE A 21 3.81 -6.03 3.63
N ALA A 22 3.68 -6.94 2.68
CA ALA A 22 3.31 -8.31 2.92
C ALA A 22 4.37 -9.27 2.38
N SER A 23 4.58 -10.38 3.06
CA SER A 23 5.43 -11.48 2.60
C SER A 23 4.54 -12.67 2.22
N PHE A 24 4.85 -13.31 1.09
CA PHE A 24 4.21 -14.55 0.68
C PHE A 24 5.00 -15.75 1.22
N GLY A 25 4.31 -16.72 1.82
CA GLY A 25 4.95 -17.88 2.44
C GLY A 25 3.93 -18.86 3.04
N GLU A 26 4.43 -19.89 3.73
CA GLU A 26 3.59 -20.88 4.42
C GLU A 26 2.55 -20.19 5.30
N ARG A 27 1.28 -20.52 5.13
CA ARG A 27 0.19 -19.91 5.88
C ARG A 27 0.00 -20.58 7.24
N THR A 28 -0.62 -19.84 8.14
CA THR A 28 -1.22 -20.31 9.37
C THR A 28 -2.71 -20.01 9.35
N ASP A 29 -3.44 -20.34 10.41
CA ASP A 29 -4.87 -20.02 10.52
C ASP A 29 -5.17 -18.51 10.60
N LYS A 30 -4.14 -17.66 10.72
CA LYS A 30 -4.27 -16.20 10.75
C LYS A 30 -4.44 -15.59 9.36
N GLU A 31 -3.98 -16.29 8.32
CA GLU A 31 -4.08 -15.83 6.94
C GLU A 31 -5.39 -16.36 6.33
N PRO A 32 -6.32 -15.47 5.94
CA PRO A 32 -7.69 -15.86 5.60
C PRO A 32 -7.83 -16.54 4.23
N PHE A 33 -6.82 -16.42 3.36
CA PHE A 33 -6.89 -16.86 1.98
C PHE A 33 -5.68 -17.72 1.61
N ASP A 34 -5.95 -18.73 0.78
CA ASP A 34 -5.00 -19.59 0.10
C ASP A 34 -5.45 -19.67 -1.36
N GLU A 35 -5.03 -18.68 -2.12
CA GLU A 35 -5.54 -18.40 -3.46
C GLU A 35 -5.13 -19.48 -4.47
N GLU A 36 -3.96 -20.11 -4.26
CA GLU A 36 -3.37 -21.09 -5.17
C GLU A 36 -3.49 -22.54 -4.68
N LYS A 37 -4.09 -22.77 -3.51
CA LYS A 37 -4.22 -24.09 -2.85
C LYS A 37 -2.86 -24.76 -2.56
N THR A 38 -1.84 -23.96 -2.32
CA THR A 38 -0.48 -24.41 -2.01
C THR A 38 -0.23 -24.49 -0.51
N GLY A 39 -1.18 -24.04 0.31
CA GLY A 39 -0.97 -23.82 1.74
C GLY A 39 -0.20 -22.54 2.05
N TRP A 40 0.05 -21.70 1.05
CA TRP A 40 0.75 -20.43 1.19
C TRP A 40 -0.23 -19.26 1.13
N GLY A 41 0.14 -18.15 1.78
CA GLY A 41 -0.70 -16.96 1.84
C GLY A 41 0.10 -15.70 2.14
N TRP A 42 -0.57 -14.57 2.08
CA TRP A 42 0.01 -13.25 2.34
C TRP A 42 -0.01 -12.91 3.82
N LYS A 43 1.17 -12.73 4.42
CA LYS A 43 1.35 -12.27 5.80
C LYS A 43 1.70 -10.80 5.83
N LEU A 44 0.95 -9.99 6.57
CA LEU A 44 1.26 -8.57 6.74
C LEU A 44 2.49 -8.40 7.64
N ALA A 45 3.57 -7.86 7.09
CA ALA A 45 4.82 -7.60 7.80
C ALA A 45 4.89 -6.19 8.38
N ALA A 46 4.36 -5.18 7.67
CA ALA A 46 4.36 -3.80 8.15
C ALA A 46 3.25 -2.96 7.49
N LYS A 47 2.85 -1.90 8.19
CA LYS A 47 2.08 -0.78 7.66
C LYS A 47 2.90 0.49 7.83
N ILE A 48 3.06 1.25 6.76
CA ILE A 48 3.74 2.54 6.76
C ILE A 48 2.68 3.61 6.52
N GLU A 49 2.60 4.59 7.42
CA GLU A 49 1.62 5.66 7.32
C GLU A 49 1.99 6.59 6.16
N THR A 50 0.97 7.11 5.48
CA THR A 50 1.10 7.94 4.28
C THR A 50 2.14 9.06 4.43
N ALA A 51 2.17 9.72 5.60
CA ALA A 51 3.09 10.84 5.83
C ALA A 51 4.58 10.45 5.77
N GLN A 52 4.90 9.18 6.07
CA GLN A 52 6.27 8.67 6.07
C GLN A 52 6.79 8.35 4.67
N THR A 53 5.90 8.27 3.67
CA THR A 53 6.25 7.95 2.27
C THR A 53 6.12 9.15 1.33
N MET A 54 5.80 10.34 1.86
CA MET A 54 5.70 11.56 1.04
C MET A 54 7.09 12.11 0.72
N LEU A 55 7.47 12.04 -0.56
CA LEU A 55 8.71 12.62 -1.07
C LEU A 55 8.45 13.97 -1.76
N PRO A 56 9.42 14.91 -1.76
CA PRO A 56 9.31 16.13 -2.54
C PRO A 56 9.16 15.83 -4.03
N THR A 57 8.48 16.71 -4.76
CA THR A 57 8.29 16.59 -6.22
C THR A 57 9.03 17.71 -6.95
N THR A 58 9.56 17.40 -8.13
CA THR A 58 10.15 18.37 -9.05
C THR A 58 9.25 18.66 -10.26
N CYS A 59 8.07 18.02 -10.32
CA CYS A 59 7.11 18.21 -11.40
C CYS A 59 6.57 19.64 -11.39
N LYS A 60 6.48 20.26 -12.57
CA LYS A 60 5.83 21.56 -12.78
C LYS A 60 4.69 21.34 -13.76
N MET A 61 3.47 21.24 -13.24
CA MET A 61 2.27 21.04 -14.06
C MET A 61 1.70 22.36 -14.54
N ASP A 62 1.39 22.44 -15.85
CA ASP A 62 0.56 23.51 -16.40
C ASP A 62 -0.87 23.38 -15.85
N ARG A 63 -1.46 24.53 -15.50
CA ARG A 63 -2.80 24.60 -14.91
C ARG A 63 -3.81 25.10 -15.95
N PRO A 64 -5.07 24.64 -15.89
CA PRO A 64 -6.16 25.20 -16.69
C PRO A 64 -6.39 26.70 -16.40
#